data_AF-A0A2N2JLY8-F1
#
_entry.id   AF-A0A2N2JLY8-F1
#
_cell.length_a   1.000
_cell.length_b   1.000
_cell.length_c   1.000
_cell.angle_alpha   90.00
_cell.angle_beta   90.00
_cell.angle_gamma   90.00
#
_symmetry.space_group_name_H-M   'P 1'
#
loop_
_entity.id
_entity.type
_entity.pdbx_description
1 polymer ?
#
loop_
_entity_poly.entity_id
_entity_poly.type
_entity_poly.pdbx_seq_one_letter_code
_entity_poly.pdbx_strand_id
1 'polypeptide(L)'
;MNLRRPLALLVTLGIGLGPTAAAGAAPEEDDDDVAVDVASDDDDDALAARPADPERYGPFHLKNGLVLPYPLDKVFRGFADCRRGRHRHPALDIGGVGPSWGLGTPVRSMARARVVRVGAPEDDPERWGTRLTTAEKVRRGNRWLPTSAELPDYGRVWFFTSDYGRSRTGVFITTRVLDGRLEGHTITYMHLAAVYPGIAVGDVVEAGQEIGALGGTAVLESAPHVHVSIHNRRDRALDVGPILGIGPTAAQCRRGKRGERALRARYSRNAVKLMAELRRDEERTATRSAAPTSCGSWTYEGAFEPGDSVVRHRVLLPPAEGAATITVERTDALRTKWRPKLELRDAWGTTLWSGSKADRADVRRFGLKGGESGRRRKPAALTVAPPEPTALAVVVTAWGKGWPPPGARYRLTVTRPCAAP
;
A
#
# COMPACT_ATOMS: atom_id res chain seq x y z
N MET A 1 -50.04 -26.04 42.63
CA MET A 1 -50.93 -27.22 42.75
C MET A 1 -51.26 -27.65 41.32
N ASN A 2 -50.88 -28.87 40.88
CA ASN A 2 -51.63 -30.14 40.96
C ASN A 2 -52.96 -30.07 40.17
N LEU A 3 -53.29 -30.94 39.19
CA LEU A 3 -52.77 -32.25 38.72
C LEU A 3 -52.62 -32.25 37.17
N ARG A 4 -51.70 -32.95 36.48
CA ARG A 4 -51.48 -34.42 36.23
C ARG A 4 -52.59 -35.19 35.45
N ARG A 5 -52.40 -35.33 34.12
CA ARG A 5 -52.52 -36.55 33.22
C ARG A 5 -53.84 -37.37 33.20
N PRO A 6 -54.01 -38.39 32.31
CA PRO A 6 -53.40 -38.73 30.99
C PRO A 6 -54.43 -38.47 29.85
N LEU A 7 -54.52 -39.05 28.63
CA LEU A 7 -53.84 -40.03 27.73
C LEU A 7 -53.62 -39.35 26.34
N ALA A 8 -52.95 -39.83 25.28
CA ALA A 8 -52.35 -41.11 24.82
C ALA A 8 -53.23 -42.11 23.99
N LEU A 9 -53.11 -42.08 22.64
CA LEU A 9 -53.45 -43.20 21.72
C LEU A 9 -52.42 -43.29 20.57
N LEU A 10 -52.24 -44.49 20.01
CA LEU A 10 -51.23 -44.86 19.01
C LEU A 10 -51.90 -45.36 17.71
N VAL A 11 -51.45 -44.91 16.53
CA VAL A 11 -51.74 -45.53 15.23
C VAL A 11 -50.46 -45.53 14.37
N THR A 12 -50.25 -46.62 13.63
CA THR A 12 -48.98 -46.97 12.97
C THR A 12 -49.03 -46.93 11.45
N LEU A 13 -47.85 -46.74 10.85
CA LEU A 13 -47.41 -47.25 9.54
C LEU A 13 -48.24 -46.89 8.29
N GLY A 14 -47.67 -45.99 7.48
CA GLY A 14 -47.90 -45.93 6.03
C GLY A 14 -46.55 -45.99 5.30
N ILE A 15 -46.29 -47.07 4.55
CA ILE A 15 -45.04 -47.25 3.80
C ILE A 15 -45.19 -46.62 2.41
N GLY A 16 -44.19 -45.86 1.97
CA GLY A 16 -44.20 -45.15 0.68
C GLY A 16 -42.81 -44.93 0.11
N LEU A 17 -42.12 -46.02 -0.25
CA LEU A 17 -40.88 -45.95 -1.04
C LEU A 17 -41.23 -45.83 -2.53
N GLY A 18 -40.80 -44.75 -3.17
CA GLY A 18 -40.93 -44.52 -4.61
C GLY A 18 -39.84 -43.57 -5.12
N PRO A 19 -39.03 -43.94 -6.12
CA PRO A 19 -37.90 -43.13 -6.56
C PRO A 19 -38.31 -42.07 -7.59
N THR A 20 -38.35 -40.80 -7.19
CA THR A 20 -38.49 -39.68 -8.13
C THR A 20 -37.13 -39.18 -8.60
N ALA A 21 -36.93 -39.22 -9.92
CA ALA A 21 -35.70 -38.92 -10.66
C ALA A 21 -34.88 -37.72 -10.18
N ALA A 22 -33.55 -37.83 -10.35
CA ALA A 22 -32.65 -36.70 -10.27
C ALA A 22 -32.92 -35.70 -11.42
N ALA A 23 -33.62 -34.60 -11.11
CA ALA A 23 -33.66 -33.44 -11.97
C ALA A 23 -32.30 -32.73 -11.89
N GLY A 24 -31.46 -32.91 -12.91
CA GLY A 24 -30.19 -32.20 -13.00
C GLY A 24 -30.44 -30.71 -13.18
N ALA A 25 -30.13 -29.92 -12.14
CA ALA A 25 -29.97 -28.49 -12.31
C ALA A 25 -28.75 -28.27 -13.20
N ALA A 26 -28.97 -27.78 -14.43
CA ALA A 26 -27.87 -27.29 -15.25
C ALA A 26 -27.17 -26.14 -14.52
N PRO A 27 -25.85 -25.95 -14.69
CA PRO A 27 -25.24 -24.69 -14.35
C PRO A 27 -25.91 -23.60 -15.20
N GLU A 28 -26.65 -22.69 -14.57
CA GLU A 28 -27.02 -21.43 -15.22
C GLU A 28 -25.72 -20.75 -15.64
N GLU A 29 -25.66 -20.32 -16.90
CA GLU A 29 -24.44 -19.82 -17.53
C GLU A 29 -23.90 -18.62 -16.72
N ASP A 30 -22.59 -18.62 -16.44
CA ASP A 30 -21.93 -17.49 -15.78
C ASP A 30 -22.21 -16.24 -16.61
N ASP A 31 -22.81 -15.19 -15.99
CA ASP A 31 -22.97 -13.87 -16.60
C ASP A 31 -21.62 -13.46 -17.20
N ASP A 32 -21.50 -13.42 -18.53
CA ASP A 32 -20.26 -13.00 -19.18
C ASP A 32 -19.86 -11.63 -18.65
N ASP A 33 -18.83 -11.60 -17.80
CA ASP A 33 -17.97 -10.43 -17.56
C ASP A 33 -17.13 -10.24 -18.85
N VAL A 34 -17.84 -10.14 -20.01
CA VAL A 34 -17.30 -9.82 -21.34
C VAL A 34 -16.28 -8.75 -21.08
N ALA A 35 -15.02 -9.07 -21.37
CA ALA A 35 -13.92 -8.13 -21.23
C ALA A 35 -14.27 -6.94 -22.12
N VAL A 36 -14.92 -5.94 -21.52
CA VAL A 36 -15.49 -4.81 -22.23
C VAL A 36 -14.32 -4.23 -22.98
N ASP A 37 -14.43 -4.16 -24.31
CA ASP A 37 -13.47 -3.45 -25.13
C ASP A 37 -13.37 -2.02 -24.58
N VAL A 38 -12.38 -1.85 -23.70
CA VAL A 38 -11.54 -0.68 -23.66
C VAL A 38 -11.10 -0.59 -25.10
N ALA A 39 -11.64 0.41 -25.81
CA ALA A 39 -11.36 0.60 -27.22
C ALA A 39 -9.84 0.48 -27.42
N SER A 40 -9.40 -0.05 -28.56
CA SER A 40 -7.99 -0.34 -28.82
C SER A 40 -7.19 0.97 -28.81
N ASP A 41 -6.83 1.39 -27.60
CA ASP A 41 -6.05 2.56 -27.25
C ASP A 41 -4.58 2.21 -27.54
N ASP A 42 -4.29 1.84 -28.79
CA ASP A 42 -2.95 1.53 -29.29
C ASP A 42 -2.04 2.77 -29.19
N ASP A 43 -2.64 3.96 -29.06
CA ASP A 43 -1.98 5.23 -28.69
C ASP A 43 -1.46 5.26 -27.23
N ASP A 44 -2.00 4.48 -26.30
CA ASP A 44 -1.63 4.53 -24.86
C ASP A 44 -0.30 3.80 -24.58
N ASP A 45 0.15 2.90 -25.48
CA ASP A 45 1.49 2.30 -25.42
C ASP A 45 2.61 3.36 -25.63
N ALA A 46 2.32 4.53 -26.21
CA ALA A 46 3.27 5.63 -26.32
C ALA A 46 3.72 6.18 -24.95
N LEU A 47 2.88 6.08 -23.91
CA LEU A 47 3.24 6.38 -22.53
C LEU A 47 3.86 5.19 -21.78
N ALA A 48 3.67 3.97 -22.29
CA ALA A 48 4.30 2.75 -21.75
C ALA A 48 5.75 2.53 -22.22
N ALA A 49 6.18 3.20 -23.30
CA ALA A 49 7.46 2.97 -23.97
C ALA A 49 8.73 3.40 -23.19
N ARG A 50 8.61 4.05 -22.02
CA ARG A 50 9.76 4.27 -21.13
C ARG A 50 10.02 2.98 -20.32
N PRO A 51 11.22 2.36 -20.41
CA PRO A 51 11.52 1.20 -19.59
C PRO A 51 11.38 1.57 -18.12
N ALA A 52 10.54 0.84 -17.40
CA ALA A 52 10.38 1.05 -15.97
C ALA A 52 11.56 0.40 -15.24
N ASP A 53 12.53 1.24 -14.92
CA ASP A 53 13.50 0.99 -13.86
C ASP A 53 12.75 0.56 -12.57
N PRO A 54 13.00 -0.66 -12.05
CA PRO A 54 12.32 -1.15 -10.85
C PRO A 54 12.70 -0.35 -9.58
N GLU A 55 13.84 0.34 -9.55
CA GLU A 55 14.20 1.24 -8.44
C GLU A 55 13.23 2.44 -8.35
N ARG A 56 12.58 2.79 -9.46
CA ARG A 56 11.56 3.84 -9.55
C ARG A 56 10.19 3.44 -8.95
N TYR A 57 10.09 2.24 -8.36
CA TYR A 57 8.92 1.76 -7.61
C TYR A 57 9.18 1.66 -6.10
N GLY A 58 9.84 2.69 -5.56
CA GLY A 58 10.01 2.89 -4.13
C GLY A 58 8.68 3.07 -3.36
N PRO A 59 8.72 3.01 -2.01
CA PRO A 59 7.52 3.17 -1.18
C PRO A 59 6.95 4.59 -1.26
N PHE A 60 5.85 4.76 -2.00
CA PHE A 60 5.15 6.03 -2.13
C PHE A 60 4.31 6.33 -0.87
N HIS A 61 4.81 7.23 -0.02
CA HIS A 61 4.14 7.66 1.21
C HIS A 61 3.02 8.69 0.95
N LEU A 62 1.81 8.40 1.42
CA LEU A 62 0.66 9.31 1.40
C LEU A 62 0.66 10.24 2.61
N LYS A 63 0.11 11.46 2.43
CA LYS A 63 0.00 12.51 3.47
C LYS A 63 -0.85 12.12 4.69
N ASN A 64 -1.64 11.05 4.59
CA ASN A 64 -2.47 10.50 5.66
C ASN A 64 -1.79 9.37 6.44
N GLY A 65 -0.53 9.07 6.12
CA GLY A 65 0.30 8.09 6.81
C GLY A 65 0.17 6.64 6.31
N LEU A 66 -0.34 6.43 5.09
CA LEU A 66 -0.32 5.11 4.47
C LEU A 66 0.73 5.07 3.35
N VAL A 67 1.36 3.93 3.13
CA VAL A 67 2.17 3.70 1.92
C VAL A 67 1.24 3.11 0.85
N LEU A 68 1.44 3.49 -0.42
CA LEU A 68 0.77 2.82 -1.53
C LEU A 68 1.25 1.36 -1.60
N PRO A 69 0.35 0.37 -1.67
CA PRO A 69 0.76 -1.02 -1.74
C PRO A 69 1.35 -1.37 -3.11
N TYR A 70 0.95 -0.61 -4.13
CA TYR A 70 1.40 -0.69 -5.51
C TYR A 70 1.15 0.65 -6.23
N PRO A 71 1.92 1.03 -7.27
CA PRO A 71 1.70 2.26 -8.04
C PRO A 71 0.30 2.36 -8.64
N LEU A 72 -0.39 3.49 -8.45
CA LEU A 72 -1.79 3.66 -8.86
C LEU A 72 -1.99 4.16 -10.31
N ASP A 73 -1.01 3.99 -11.18
CA ASP A 73 -1.10 4.44 -12.59
C ASP A 73 -2.23 3.73 -13.35
N LYS A 74 -2.47 2.44 -13.06
CA LYS A 74 -3.46 1.59 -13.73
C LYS A 74 -4.52 1.04 -12.77
N VAL A 75 -5.39 1.89 -12.22
CA VAL A 75 -6.53 1.39 -11.42
C VAL A 75 -7.59 0.75 -12.33
N PHE A 76 -7.80 -0.57 -12.20
CA PHE A 76 -8.73 -1.33 -13.02
C PHE A 76 -10.17 -1.29 -12.48
N ARG A 77 -10.42 -1.85 -11.28
CA ARG A 77 -11.77 -2.07 -10.72
C ARG A 77 -11.90 -1.38 -9.37
N GLY A 78 -12.99 -0.64 -9.19
CA GLY A 78 -13.33 0.05 -7.96
C GLY A 78 -14.12 -0.83 -6.99
N PHE A 79 -14.48 -0.27 -5.84
CA PHE A 79 -15.34 -0.91 -4.86
C PHE A 79 -16.79 -1.07 -5.38
N ALA A 80 -17.46 -2.15 -5.01
CA ALA A 80 -18.88 -2.39 -5.25
C ALA A 80 -19.50 -3.37 -4.23
N ASP A 81 -20.62 -2.98 -3.61
CA ASP A 81 -21.53 -3.89 -2.85
C ASP A 81 -22.93 -3.86 -3.48
N CYS A 82 -23.07 -4.36 -4.71
CA CYS A 82 -24.39 -4.57 -5.29
C CYS A 82 -25.00 -5.85 -4.74
N ARG A 83 -26.23 -5.76 -4.24
CA ARG A 83 -27.02 -6.90 -3.75
C ARG A 83 -28.26 -7.05 -4.62
N ARG A 84 -28.48 -8.27 -5.13
CA ARG A 84 -29.52 -8.63 -6.12
C ARG A 84 -29.36 -7.92 -7.48
N GLY A 85 -28.22 -8.13 -8.17
CA GLY A 85 -28.16 -7.99 -9.64
C GLY A 85 -26.90 -7.41 -10.30
N ARG A 86 -25.67 -7.94 -10.21
CA ARG A 86 -24.95 -8.71 -9.16
C ARG A 86 -23.42 -8.41 -9.23
N HIS A 87 -22.99 -7.15 -9.26
CA HIS A 87 -21.55 -6.83 -9.21
C HIS A 87 -21.07 -6.64 -7.75
N ARG A 88 -20.28 -7.57 -7.21
CA ARG A 88 -19.63 -7.43 -5.90
C ARG A 88 -18.12 -7.43 -6.05
N HIS A 89 -17.51 -6.34 -5.57
CA HIS A 89 -16.08 -6.15 -5.59
C HIS A 89 -15.66 -5.37 -4.33
N PRO A 90 -15.44 -6.04 -3.17
CA PRO A 90 -15.23 -5.38 -1.87
C PRO A 90 -13.81 -4.81 -1.70
N ALA A 91 -13.22 -4.28 -2.78
CA ALA A 91 -11.78 -4.08 -2.95
C ALA A 91 -11.45 -3.02 -4.01
N LEU A 92 -10.16 -2.87 -4.29
CA LEU A 92 -9.60 -2.05 -5.37
C LEU A 92 -8.56 -2.88 -6.14
N ASP A 93 -8.73 -3.01 -7.46
CA ASP A 93 -7.77 -3.71 -8.33
C ASP A 93 -6.78 -2.70 -8.93
N ILE A 94 -5.50 -2.89 -8.65
CA ILE A 94 -4.41 -2.05 -9.13
C ILE A 94 -3.55 -2.85 -10.10
N GLY A 95 -3.63 -2.50 -11.39
CA GLY A 95 -2.94 -3.17 -12.49
C GLY A 95 -1.44 -2.98 -12.48
N GLY A 96 -0.73 -4.02 -12.92
CA GLY A 96 0.72 -4.05 -13.00
C GLY A 96 1.31 -3.00 -13.96
N VAL A 97 2.46 -2.43 -13.55
CA VAL A 97 3.14 -1.34 -14.26
C VAL A 97 4.55 -1.74 -14.69
N GLY A 98 5.00 -1.21 -15.83
CA GLY A 98 6.32 -1.50 -16.39
C GLY A 98 6.39 -2.79 -17.24
N PRO A 99 7.61 -3.30 -17.51
CA PRO A 99 7.84 -4.53 -18.27
C PRO A 99 7.01 -5.71 -17.77
N SER A 100 6.61 -6.59 -18.70
CA SER A 100 5.76 -7.77 -18.41
C SER A 100 4.48 -7.48 -17.61
N TRP A 101 3.95 -6.25 -17.68
CA TRP A 101 2.85 -5.77 -16.83
C TRP A 101 3.16 -5.95 -15.33
N GLY A 102 4.37 -5.57 -14.92
CA GLY A 102 4.78 -5.53 -13.52
C GLY A 102 4.93 -6.88 -12.83
N LEU A 103 4.89 -8.01 -13.54
CA LEU A 103 5.15 -9.32 -12.95
C LEU A 103 6.48 -9.33 -12.20
N GLY A 104 6.47 -9.81 -10.95
CA GLY A 104 7.63 -9.83 -10.08
C GLY A 104 7.93 -8.52 -9.35
N THR A 105 7.25 -7.42 -9.67
CA THR A 105 7.49 -6.14 -8.98
C THR A 105 6.92 -6.13 -7.55
N PRO A 106 7.55 -5.42 -6.60
CA PRO A 106 7.15 -5.40 -5.20
C PRO A 106 5.71 -4.94 -4.91
N VAL A 107 5.02 -5.72 -4.08
CA VAL A 107 3.80 -5.32 -3.35
C VAL A 107 4.18 -5.06 -1.89
N ARG A 108 3.71 -3.93 -1.35
CA ARG A 108 4.19 -3.38 -0.06
C ARG A 108 3.07 -3.24 0.97
N SER A 109 3.40 -3.40 2.26
CA SER A 109 2.40 -3.21 3.33
C SER A 109 2.01 -1.73 3.44
N MET A 110 0.70 -1.44 3.42
CA MET A 110 0.19 -0.07 3.51
C MET A 110 0.46 0.63 4.85
N ALA A 111 0.62 -0.15 5.91
CA ALA A 111 0.77 0.32 7.28
C ALA A 111 1.58 -0.70 8.10
N ARG A 112 1.95 -0.34 9.33
CA ARG A 112 2.58 -1.26 10.26
C ARG A 112 1.52 -2.25 10.78
N ALA A 113 1.76 -3.55 10.60
CA ALA A 113 0.71 -4.55 10.73
C ALA A 113 1.26 -5.92 11.15
N ARG A 114 0.47 -6.70 11.89
CA ARG A 114 0.77 -8.12 12.14
C ARG A 114 0.20 -8.97 11.00
N VAL A 115 0.98 -9.90 10.47
CA VAL A 115 0.49 -10.93 9.53
C VAL A 115 -0.44 -11.87 10.28
N VAL A 116 -1.68 -12.00 9.80
CA VAL A 116 -2.72 -12.85 10.45
C VAL A 116 -3.15 -14.02 9.56
N ARG A 117 -2.78 -14.02 8.28
CA ARG A 117 -2.99 -15.13 7.36
C ARG A 117 -2.07 -15.03 6.15
N VAL A 118 -1.61 -16.18 5.68
CA VAL A 118 -0.99 -16.39 4.36
C VAL A 118 -1.75 -17.55 3.71
N GLY A 119 -1.69 -17.66 2.38
CA GLY A 119 -2.02 -18.89 1.67
C GLY A 119 -1.56 -18.83 0.21
N ALA A 120 -1.15 -19.97 -0.33
CA ALA A 120 -0.60 -20.13 -1.66
C ALA A 120 -1.04 -21.48 -2.29
N PRO A 121 -0.98 -21.64 -3.63
CA PRO A 121 -1.15 -22.91 -4.34
C PRO A 121 -0.47 -24.12 -3.70
N GLU A 122 0.68 -23.91 -3.08
CA GLU A 122 1.47 -24.93 -2.38
C GLU A 122 0.78 -25.50 -1.12
N ASP A 123 -0.11 -24.76 -0.47
CA ASP A 123 -0.75 -25.16 0.79
C ASP A 123 -2.05 -25.98 0.59
N ASP A 124 -2.83 -25.62 -0.44
CA ASP A 124 -4.19 -26.14 -0.72
C ASP A 124 -4.55 -25.77 -2.18
N PRO A 125 -4.07 -26.54 -3.18
CA PRO A 125 -4.23 -26.19 -4.60
C PRO A 125 -5.70 -26.24 -5.05
N GLU A 126 -6.53 -27.10 -4.46
CA GLU A 126 -7.98 -27.10 -4.71
C GLU A 126 -8.63 -25.75 -4.36
N ARG A 127 -8.09 -25.02 -3.37
CA ARG A 127 -8.64 -23.77 -2.87
C ARG A 127 -7.98 -22.54 -3.49
N TRP A 128 -6.66 -22.55 -3.64
CA TRP A 128 -5.87 -21.40 -4.10
C TRP A 128 -5.49 -21.47 -5.59
N GLY A 129 -5.75 -22.61 -6.24
CA GLY A 129 -5.48 -22.89 -7.65
C GLY A 129 -4.11 -23.54 -7.86
N THR A 130 -3.94 -24.27 -8.96
CA THR A 130 -2.70 -25.01 -9.26
C THR A 130 -1.69 -24.13 -10.00
N ARG A 131 -0.39 -24.16 -9.67
CA ARG A 131 0.65 -23.38 -10.38
C ARG A 131 0.74 -23.75 -11.86
N LEU A 132 0.83 -22.74 -12.73
CA LEU A 132 1.05 -22.94 -14.17
C LEU A 132 2.55 -23.15 -14.46
N THR A 133 3.02 -24.38 -14.26
CA THR A 133 4.44 -24.76 -14.42
C THR A 133 4.80 -25.33 -15.80
N THR A 134 3.80 -25.73 -16.59
CA THR A 134 3.96 -26.53 -17.82
C THR A 134 4.13 -25.73 -19.11
N ALA A 135 4.01 -24.40 -19.05
CA ALA A 135 4.17 -23.49 -20.19
C ALA A 135 5.21 -22.42 -19.88
N GLU A 136 5.97 -21.96 -20.88
CA GLU A 136 6.93 -20.86 -20.74
C GLU A 136 6.23 -19.48 -20.70
N LYS A 137 5.15 -19.34 -21.48
CA LYS A 137 4.36 -18.12 -21.61
C LYS A 137 2.87 -18.43 -21.57
N VAL A 138 2.07 -17.46 -21.10
CA VAL A 138 0.61 -17.56 -21.05
C VAL A 138 -0.03 -16.24 -21.51
N ARG A 139 -1.21 -16.31 -22.13
CA ARG A 139 -1.99 -15.13 -22.49
C ARG A 139 -2.79 -14.63 -21.29
N ARG A 140 -2.72 -13.33 -21.03
CA ARG A 140 -3.53 -12.60 -20.03
C ARG A 140 -3.94 -11.25 -20.62
N GLY A 141 -5.24 -10.98 -20.64
CA GLY A 141 -5.81 -9.93 -21.48
C GLY A 141 -5.37 -10.08 -22.95
N ASN A 142 -4.78 -9.02 -23.50
CA ASN A 142 -4.29 -8.98 -24.87
C ASN A 142 -2.79 -9.32 -25.04
N ARG A 143 -2.04 -9.67 -23.97
CA ARG A 143 -0.59 -9.94 -24.07
C ARG A 143 -0.19 -11.35 -23.66
N TRP A 144 0.90 -11.84 -24.27
CA TRP A 144 1.63 -13.01 -23.82
C TRP A 144 2.67 -12.59 -22.77
N LEU A 145 2.65 -13.24 -21.61
CA LEU A 145 3.51 -12.95 -20.47
C LEU A 145 4.29 -14.20 -20.05
N PRO A 146 5.53 -14.08 -19.53
CA PRO A 146 6.27 -15.23 -19.00
C PRO A 146 5.54 -15.83 -17.80
N THR A 147 5.57 -17.16 -17.66
CA THR A 147 4.94 -17.86 -16.52
C THR A 147 5.80 -17.85 -15.26
N SER A 148 7.12 -17.72 -15.39
CA SER A 148 8.05 -17.57 -14.27
C SER A 148 9.26 -16.70 -14.61
N ALA A 149 9.96 -16.26 -13.56
CA ALA A 149 11.30 -15.69 -13.62
C ALA A 149 12.07 -16.05 -12.34
N GLU A 150 13.39 -15.91 -12.38
CA GLU A 150 14.19 -15.75 -11.16
C GLU A 150 14.03 -14.31 -10.67
N LEU A 151 13.70 -14.10 -9.39
CA LEU A 151 13.67 -12.79 -8.75
C LEU A 151 14.70 -12.73 -7.60
N PRO A 152 15.29 -11.55 -7.31
CA PRO A 152 16.08 -11.36 -6.09
C PRO A 152 15.31 -11.76 -4.85
N ASP A 153 15.98 -12.37 -3.88
CA ASP A 153 15.44 -12.95 -2.63
C ASP A 153 14.43 -14.11 -2.78
N TYR A 154 13.47 -14.05 -3.71
CA TYR A 154 12.46 -15.11 -3.92
C TYR A 154 12.99 -16.34 -4.67
N GLY A 155 14.02 -16.20 -5.52
CA GLY A 155 14.40 -17.24 -6.48
C GLY A 155 13.33 -17.43 -7.57
N ARG A 156 13.09 -18.68 -8.00
CA ARG A 156 12.15 -18.97 -9.09
C ARG A 156 10.70 -18.82 -8.66
N VAL A 157 10.04 -17.77 -9.16
CA VAL A 157 8.64 -17.47 -8.88
C VAL A 157 7.76 -17.78 -10.09
N TRP A 158 6.68 -18.54 -9.87
CA TRP A 158 5.64 -18.82 -10.87
C TRP A 158 4.48 -17.83 -10.73
N PHE A 159 4.31 -16.96 -11.73
CA PHE A 159 3.41 -15.81 -11.69
C PHE A 159 1.92 -16.15 -11.75
N PHE A 160 1.55 -17.33 -12.25
CA PHE A 160 0.17 -17.68 -12.58
C PHE A 160 -0.25 -19.05 -12.06
N THR A 161 -1.55 -19.24 -11.95
CA THR A 161 -2.18 -20.57 -11.84
C THR A 161 -2.81 -20.98 -13.18
N SER A 162 -3.00 -22.29 -13.38
CA SER A 162 -3.75 -22.86 -14.50
C SER A 162 -5.26 -22.70 -14.34
N ASP A 163 -5.72 -22.64 -13.09
CA ASP A 163 -7.13 -22.57 -12.70
C ASP A 163 -7.36 -21.51 -11.59
N TYR A 164 -8.62 -21.30 -11.20
CA TYR A 164 -9.00 -20.29 -10.20
C TYR A 164 -8.83 -20.74 -8.74
N GLY A 165 -8.86 -22.05 -8.45
CA GLY A 165 -9.16 -22.59 -7.13
C GLY A 165 -10.56 -22.21 -6.60
N ARG A 166 -11.08 -22.97 -5.62
CA ARG A 166 -12.41 -22.72 -5.01
C ARG A 166 -12.59 -21.31 -4.43
N SER A 167 -11.51 -20.61 -4.10
CA SER A 167 -11.54 -19.27 -3.50
C SER A 167 -11.40 -18.11 -4.49
N ARG A 168 -10.98 -18.38 -5.74
CA ARG A 168 -10.58 -17.36 -6.73
C ARG A 168 -9.55 -16.34 -6.20
N THR A 169 -8.74 -16.70 -5.21
CA THR A 169 -7.85 -15.79 -4.47
C THR A 169 -6.38 -15.83 -4.91
N GLY A 170 -5.89 -17.00 -5.34
CA GLY A 170 -4.46 -17.18 -5.65
C GLY A 170 -3.59 -17.17 -4.40
N VAL A 171 -2.34 -16.71 -4.55
CA VAL A 171 -1.45 -16.37 -3.43
C VAL A 171 -1.93 -15.07 -2.79
N PHE A 172 -2.03 -15.06 -1.46
CA PHE A 172 -2.43 -13.88 -0.71
C PHE A 172 -1.75 -13.78 0.65
N ILE A 173 -1.77 -12.57 1.19
CA ILE A 173 -1.41 -12.26 2.58
C ILE A 173 -2.45 -11.32 3.18
N THR A 174 -2.93 -11.64 4.38
CA THR A 174 -3.79 -10.77 5.20
C THR A 174 -3.00 -10.29 6.40
N THR A 175 -2.97 -8.97 6.60
CA THR A 175 -2.40 -8.34 7.80
C THR A 175 -3.49 -7.65 8.62
N ARG A 176 -3.23 -7.43 9.92
CA ARG A 176 -4.03 -6.61 10.83
C ARG A 176 -3.18 -5.42 11.29
N VAL A 177 -3.62 -4.21 10.95
CA VAL A 177 -2.88 -2.97 11.25
C VAL A 177 -2.80 -2.77 12.77
N LEU A 178 -1.61 -2.43 13.26
CA LEU A 178 -1.34 -2.31 14.70
C LEU A 178 -1.56 -0.89 15.25
N ASP A 179 -1.51 0.13 14.39
CA ASP A 179 -1.46 1.53 14.81
C ASP A 179 -2.00 2.50 13.73
N GLY A 180 -2.02 3.80 14.07
CA GLY A 180 -2.42 4.85 13.14
C GLY A 180 -3.91 4.81 12.72
N ARG A 181 -4.22 5.43 11.58
CA ARG A 181 -5.61 5.65 11.12
C ARG A 181 -6.39 4.35 10.84
N LEU A 182 -5.69 3.26 10.54
CA LEU A 182 -6.29 1.96 10.23
C LEU A 182 -6.13 0.93 11.36
N GLU A 183 -5.68 1.31 12.56
CA GLU A 183 -5.54 0.42 13.73
C GLU A 183 -6.70 -0.58 13.85
N GLY A 184 -6.37 -1.87 13.98
CA GLY A 184 -7.31 -2.99 14.11
C GLY A 184 -8.09 -3.38 12.84
N HIS A 185 -7.94 -2.65 11.72
CA HIS A 185 -8.47 -3.08 10.42
C HIS A 185 -7.62 -4.24 9.87
N THR A 186 -8.23 -5.10 9.06
CA THR A 186 -7.51 -6.08 8.25
C THR A 186 -7.36 -5.60 6.82
N ILE A 187 -6.20 -5.88 6.22
CA ILE A 187 -5.91 -5.60 4.81
C ILE A 187 -5.49 -6.92 4.18
N THR A 188 -6.10 -7.29 3.05
CA THR A 188 -5.69 -8.47 2.27
C THR A 188 -5.23 -8.04 0.89
N TYR A 189 -4.10 -8.60 0.48
CA TYR A 189 -3.48 -8.43 -0.83
C TYR A 189 -3.52 -9.80 -1.54
N MET A 190 -4.19 -9.90 -2.68
CA MET A 190 -4.45 -11.14 -3.41
C MET A 190 -3.83 -11.11 -4.82
N HIS A 191 -3.87 -12.26 -5.52
CA HIS A 191 -3.30 -12.47 -6.85
C HIS A 191 -1.77 -12.30 -6.94
N LEU A 192 -1.07 -12.43 -5.80
CA LEU A 192 0.38 -12.31 -5.74
C LEU A 192 1.06 -13.47 -6.50
N ALA A 193 2.33 -13.29 -6.85
CA ALA A 193 3.15 -14.37 -7.37
C ALA A 193 3.77 -15.20 -6.23
N ALA A 194 4.22 -14.52 -5.18
CA ALA A 194 4.74 -15.09 -3.95
C ALA A 194 4.57 -14.09 -2.80
N VAL A 195 4.53 -14.58 -1.56
CA VAL A 195 4.79 -13.77 -0.35
C VAL A 195 6.31 -13.64 -0.16
N TYR A 196 6.79 -12.53 0.39
CA TYR A 196 8.22 -12.31 0.56
C TYR A 196 8.84 -13.37 1.50
N PRO A 197 9.98 -14.00 1.14
CA PRO A 197 10.56 -15.10 1.92
C PRO A 197 10.88 -14.71 3.36
N GLY A 198 10.59 -15.61 4.30
CA GLY A 198 10.79 -15.36 5.73
C GLY A 198 9.67 -14.55 6.41
N ILE A 199 8.60 -14.16 5.69
CA ILE A 199 7.38 -13.62 6.31
C ILE A 199 6.39 -14.77 6.61
N ALA A 200 6.07 -14.94 7.88
CA ALA A 200 5.16 -15.95 8.41
C ALA A 200 3.94 -15.33 9.11
N VAL A 201 2.95 -16.17 9.47
CA VAL A 201 1.80 -15.74 10.28
C VAL A 201 2.24 -15.50 11.72
N GLY A 202 2.00 -14.29 12.23
CA GLY A 202 2.43 -13.82 13.55
C GLY A 202 3.38 -12.62 13.49
N ASP A 203 4.15 -12.51 12.40
CA ASP A 203 5.18 -11.48 12.22
C ASP A 203 4.61 -10.07 12.14
N VAL A 204 5.45 -9.08 12.45
CA VAL A 204 5.11 -7.66 12.27
C VAL A 204 5.84 -7.14 11.05
N VAL A 205 5.08 -6.66 10.07
CA VAL A 205 5.59 -5.98 8.87
C VAL A 205 5.43 -4.47 9.01
N GLU A 206 6.45 -3.73 8.60
CA GLU A 206 6.50 -2.27 8.67
C GLU A 206 5.85 -1.60 7.45
N ALA A 207 5.46 -0.33 7.59
CA ALA A 207 4.82 0.42 6.51
C ALA A 207 5.80 0.65 5.34
N GLY A 208 5.46 0.14 4.16
CA GLY A 208 6.33 0.14 2.98
C GLY A 208 7.31 -1.03 2.88
N GLN A 209 7.37 -1.91 3.89
CA GLN A 209 8.07 -3.19 3.78
C GLN A 209 7.45 -4.01 2.65
N GLU A 210 8.30 -4.74 1.94
CA GLU A 210 7.85 -5.69 0.93
C GLU A 210 7.17 -6.90 1.58
N ILE A 211 6.04 -7.32 1.03
CA ILE A 211 5.26 -8.44 1.56
C ILE A 211 4.98 -9.52 0.52
N GLY A 212 5.36 -9.29 -0.74
CA GLY A 212 5.22 -10.23 -1.83
C GLY A 212 5.45 -9.56 -3.19
N ALA A 213 5.51 -10.39 -4.24
CA ALA A 213 5.69 -9.95 -5.62
C ALA A 213 4.36 -9.98 -6.37
N LEU A 214 4.15 -9.04 -7.31
CA LEU A 214 2.96 -9.02 -8.16
C LEU A 214 2.91 -10.23 -9.10
N GLY A 215 1.72 -10.83 -9.25
CA GLY A 215 1.43 -11.94 -10.16
C GLY A 215 0.06 -11.83 -10.83
N GLY A 216 -0.47 -12.98 -11.20
CA GLY A 216 -1.86 -13.19 -11.62
C GLY A 216 -2.36 -14.57 -11.19
N THR A 217 -2.05 -14.98 -9.96
CA THR A 217 -2.56 -16.25 -9.43
C THR A 217 -4.07 -16.14 -9.14
N ALA A 218 -4.83 -17.15 -9.55
CA ALA A 218 -6.28 -17.12 -9.71
C ALA A 218 -6.81 -15.96 -10.60
N VAL A 219 -6.00 -15.48 -11.54
CA VAL A 219 -6.42 -14.56 -12.62
C VAL A 219 -6.18 -15.28 -13.95
N LEU A 220 -7.25 -15.65 -14.66
CA LEU A 220 -7.15 -16.44 -15.90
C LEU A 220 -7.35 -15.61 -17.18
N GLU A 221 -8.35 -14.73 -17.23
CA GLU A 221 -8.64 -13.93 -18.44
C GLU A 221 -8.05 -12.52 -18.40
N SER A 222 -8.15 -11.82 -17.26
CA SER A 222 -7.67 -10.44 -17.13
C SER A 222 -6.15 -10.35 -16.93
N ALA A 223 -5.59 -9.14 -16.98
CA ALA A 223 -4.16 -8.88 -16.86
C ALA A 223 -3.68 -8.85 -15.39
N PRO A 224 -2.37 -9.00 -15.11
CA PRO A 224 -1.80 -8.91 -13.77
C PRO A 224 -2.22 -7.66 -13.00
N HIS A 225 -2.67 -7.86 -11.76
CA HIS A 225 -3.09 -6.81 -10.84
C HIS A 225 -3.03 -7.31 -9.40
N VAL A 226 -2.79 -6.40 -8.45
CA VAL A 226 -3.01 -6.70 -7.03
C VAL A 226 -4.42 -6.27 -6.65
N HIS A 227 -5.16 -7.21 -6.07
CA HIS A 227 -6.48 -6.96 -5.50
C HIS A 227 -6.32 -6.63 -4.01
N VAL A 228 -6.70 -5.40 -3.63
CA VAL A 228 -6.53 -4.88 -2.26
C VAL A 228 -7.88 -4.67 -1.60
N SER A 229 -8.19 -5.45 -0.57
CA SER A 229 -9.40 -5.29 0.24
C SER A 229 -9.07 -4.84 1.67
N ILE A 230 -9.88 -3.95 2.24
CA ILE A 230 -9.74 -3.46 3.61
C ILE A 230 -11.04 -3.69 4.37
N HIS A 231 -10.98 -4.38 5.50
CA HIS A 231 -12.13 -4.64 6.37
C HIS A 231 -11.90 -3.97 7.75
N ASN A 232 -12.95 -3.39 8.32
CA ASN A 232 -12.85 -2.76 9.65
C ASN A 232 -12.96 -3.77 10.81
N ARG A 233 -12.83 -3.27 12.05
CA ARG A 233 -12.93 -4.07 13.29
C ARG A 233 -14.26 -4.85 13.49
N ARG A 234 -15.24 -4.70 12.59
CA ARG A 234 -16.53 -5.41 12.57
C ARG A 234 -16.70 -6.24 11.28
N ASP A 235 -15.61 -6.59 10.64
CA ASP A 235 -15.51 -7.36 9.38
C ASP A 235 -16.37 -6.80 8.23
N ARG A 236 -16.45 -5.47 8.14
CA ARG A 236 -17.11 -4.78 7.02
C ARG A 236 -16.07 -4.23 6.07
N ALA A 237 -16.13 -4.66 4.81
CA ALA A 237 -15.32 -4.11 3.73
C ALA A 237 -15.53 -2.60 3.55
N LEU A 238 -14.47 -1.90 3.14
CA LEU A 238 -14.42 -0.45 2.94
C LEU A 238 -14.01 -0.11 1.49
N ASP A 239 -14.53 1.00 0.97
CA ASP A 239 -14.01 1.62 -0.25
C ASP A 239 -12.57 2.10 0.01
N VAL A 240 -11.61 1.50 -0.70
CA VAL A 240 -10.17 1.77 -0.55
C VAL A 240 -9.77 3.09 -1.21
N GLY A 241 -10.53 3.59 -2.19
CA GLY A 241 -10.18 4.82 -2.92
C GLY A 241 -10.13 6.09 -2.05
N PRO A 242 -11.11 6.36 -1.18
CA PRO A 242 -11.03 7.43 -0.17
C PRO A 242 -9.88 7.25 0.82
N ILE A 243 -9.46 6.01 1.09
CA ILE A 243 -8.34 5.69 1.99
C ILE A 243 -6.99 6.01 1.30
N LEU A 244 -6.86 5.76 -0.01
CA LEU A 244 -5.69 6.13 -0.80
C LEU A 244 -5.70 7.58 -1.30
N GLY A 245 -6.77 8.34 -1.06
CA GLY A 245 -6.90 9.74 -1.49
C GLY A 245 -7.33 9.96 -2.94
N ILE A 246 -7.61 8.89 -3.71
CA ILE A 246 -8.15 8.99 -5.08
C ILE A 246 -9.66 9.28 -5.12
N GLY A 247 -10.31 9.28 -3.96
CA GLY A 247 -11.75 9.54 -3.79
C GLY A 247 -12.60 8.29 -3.95
N PRO A 248 -13.94 8.40 -3.80
CA PRO A 248 -14.83 7.23 -3.83
C PRO A 248 -14.74 6.46 -5.14
N THR A 249 -14.53 5.16 -5.04
CA THR A 249 -14.61 4.19 -6.15
C THR A 249 -15.91 3.40 -6.13
N ALA A 250 -16.65 3.42 -5.00
CA ALA A 250 -17.95 2.80 -4.82
C ALA A 250 -18.98 3.22 -5.89
N ALA A 251 -19.26 2.33 -6.84
CA ALA A 251 -20.27 2.55 -7.87
C ALA A 251 -21.70 2.41 -7.33
N GLN A 252 -22.55 3.40 -7.60
CA GLN A 252 -23.99 3.28 -7.36
C GLN A 252 -24.62 2.42 -8.46
N CYS A 253 -24.95 1.16 -8.16
CA CYS A 253 -25.43 0.13 -9.11
C CYS A 253 -26.54 0.63 -10.06
N ARG A 254 -27.43 1.52 -9.59
CA ARG A 254 -28.53 2.12 -10.38
C ARG A 254 -28.08 3.01 -11.56
N ARG A 255 -26.79 3.34 -11.71
CA ARG A 255 -26.29 4.21 -12.80
C ARG A 255 -25.85 3.46 -14.07
N GLY A 256 -25.83 2.13 -14.04
CA GLY A 256 -25.45 1.27 -15.17
C GLY A 256 -24.02 1.46 -15.69
N LYS A 257 -23.67 0.73 -16.76
CA LYS A 257 -22.31 0.69 -17.34
C LYS A 257 -21.75 2.10 -17.67
N ARG A 258 -22.60 3.06 -18.09
CA ARG A 258 -22.19 4.46 -18.36
C ARG A 258 -21.76 5.21 -17.10
N GLY A 259 -22.51 5.09 -15.99
CA GLY A 259 -22.19 5.74 -14.74
C GLY A 259 -20.96 5.14 -14.05
N GLU A 260 -20.76 3.84 -14.21
CA GLU A 260 -19.57 3.12 -13.75
C GLU A 260 -18.31 3.55 -14.51
N ARG A 261 -18.33 3.53 -15.86
CA ARG A 261 -17.23 4.05 -16.70
C ARG A 261 -16.87 5.50 -16.33
N ALA A 262 -17.87 6.36 -16.10
CA ALA A 262 -17.66 7.74 -15.69
C ALA A 262 -17.02 7.88 -14.29
N LEU A 263 -17.35 6.99 -13.34
CA LEU A 263 -16.74 6.95 -12.02
C LEU A 263 -15.29 6.42 -12.09
N ARG A 264 -15.04 5.38 -12.89
CA ARG A 264 -13.69 4.86 -13.19
C ARG A 264 -12.79 5.93 -13.77
N ALA A 265 -13.23 6.59 -14.85
CA ALA A 265 -12.49 7.70 -15.45
C ALA A 265 -12.21 8.85 -14.45
N ARG A 266 -13.07 9.07 -13.45
CA ARG A 266 -12.82 10.03 -12.37
C ARG A 266 -11.76 9.55 -11.37
N TYR A 267 -11.85 8.33 -10.83
CA TYR A 267 -10.87 7.85 -9.87
C TYR A 267 -9.50 7.58 -10.51
N SER A 268 -9.45 7.10 -11.76
CA SER A 268 -8.18 6.91 -12.48
C SER A 268 -7.48 8.24 -12.77
N ARG A 269 -8.20 9.31 -13.15
CA ARG A 269 -7.59 10.66 -13.26
C ARG A 269 -7.08 11.19 -11.92
N ASN A 270 -7.78 10.92 -10.82
CA ASN A 270 -7.30 11.28 -9.49
C ASN A 270 -6.05 10.48 -9.10
N ALA A 271 -6.00 9.19 -9.46
CA ALA A 271 -4.87 8.30 -9.23
C ALA A 271 -3.62 8.73 -10.01
N VAL A 272 -3.74 9.00 -11.31
CA VAL A 272 -2.66 9.56 -12.14
C VAL A 272 -2.18 10.91 -11.60
N LYS A 273 -3.09 11.80 -11.19
CA LYS A 273 -2.74 13.07 -10.56
C LYS A 273 -1.97 12.88 -9.24
N LEU A 274 -2.38 11.91 -8.42
CA LEU A 274 -1.73 11.56 -7.16
C LEU A 274 -0.33 10.96 -7.41
N MET A 275 -0.18 10.02 -8.35
CA MET A 275 1.13 9.48 -8.73
C MET A 275 2.06 10.56 -9.30
N ALA A 276 1.54 11.49 -10.10
CA ALA A 276 2.29 12.64 -10.59
C ALA A 276 2.65 13.64 -9.48
N GLU A 277 1.86 13.75 -8.40
CA GLU A 277 2.26 14.50 -7.21
C GLU A 277 3.38 13.76 -6.45
N LEU A 278 3.17 12.49 -6.13
CA LEU A 278 4.10 11.64 -5.36
C LEU A 278 5.47 11.48 -6.03
N ARG A 279 5.53 11.24 -7.35
CA ARG A 279 6.79 11.15 -8.10
C ARG A 279 7.56 12.46 -8.10
N ARG A 280 6.91 13.60 -8.36
CA ARG A 280 7.57 14.91 -8.25
C ARG A 280 8.05 15.18 -6.83
N ASP A 281 7.33 14.70 -5.82
CA ASP A 281 7.75 14.78 -4.42
C ASP A 281 8.96 13.87 -4.12
N GLU A 282 9.07 12.72 -4.77
CA GLU A 282 10.21 11.79 -4.68
C GLU A 282 11.45 12.33 -5.42
N GLU A 283 11.30 12.72 -6.70
CA GLU A 283 12.32 13.35 -7.55
C GLU A 283 12.89 14.65 -6.94
N ARG A 284 12.13 15.29 -6.04
CA ARG A 284 12.55 16.47 -5.26
C ARG A 284 13.41 16.14 -4.03
N THR A 285 13.65 14.86 -3.73
CA THR A 285 14.24 14.38 -2.47
C THR A 285 15.62 13.75 -2.69
N ALA A 286 16.69 14.54 -2.65
CA ALA A 286 18.06 14.12 -3.03
C ALA A 286 18.61 12.90 -2.28
N THR A 287 18.26 12.73 -1.00
CA THR A 287 18.95 11.77 -0.14
C THR A 287 17.99 11.07 0.82
N ARG A 288 18.17 9.75 0.95
CA ARG A 288 17.60 8.88 2.00
C ARG A 288 18.72 8.34 2.89
N SER A 289 19.36 9.19 3.67
CA SER A 289 20.33 8.72 4.66
C SER A 289 19.60 8.05 5.83
N ALA A 290 19.98 6.83 6.17
CA ALA A 290 19.62 6.22 7.43
C ALA A 290 20.49 6.83 8.55
N ALA A 291 19.87 7.28 9.63
CA ALA A 291 20.58 7.65 10.83
C ALA A 291 21.06 6.40 11.59
N PRO A 292 22.18 6.48 12.33
CA PRO A 292 22.59 5.45 13.27
C PRO A 292 21.46 5.06 14.24
N THR A 293 21.37 3.78 14.57
CA THR A 293 20.48 3.25 15.62
C THR A 293 20.98 3.59 17.02
N SER A 294 22.29 3.77 17.19
CA SER A 294 22.95 4.06 18.46
C SER A 294 22.53 5.40 19.10
N CYS A 295 22.81 5.50 20.40
CA CYS A 295 22.81 6.77 21.14
C CYS A 295 24.06 7.62 20.80
N GLY A 296 24.13 8.83 21.34
CA GLY A 296 25.18 9.80 21.08
C GLY A 296 24.74 10.89 20.10
N SER A 297 25.72 11.62 19.57
CA SER A 297 25.48 12.69 18.59
C SER A 297 26.08 12.31 17.24
N TRP A 298 25.29 12.42 16.17
CA TRP A 298 25.76 12.22 14.80
C TRP A 298 25.39 13.41 13.92
N THR A 299 26.18 13.62 12.86
CA THR A 299 26.05 14.74 11.94
C THR A 299 25.96 14.24 10.50
N TYR A 300 24.95 14.72 9.77
CA TYR A 300 24.86 14.60 8.31
C TYR A 300 25.07 15.99 7.71
N GLU A 301 26.02 16.13 6.77
CA GLU A 301 26.16 17.34 5.96
C GLU A 301 25.51 17.13 4.59
N GLY A 302 24.68 18.09 4.18
CA GLY A 302 23.97 18.06 2.91
C GLY A 302 24.22 19.32 2.09
N ALA A 303 24.25 19.14 0.78
CA ALA A 303 24.38 20.22 -0.20
C ALA A 303 23.22 20.15 -1.20
N PHE A 304 22.67 21.31 -1.57
CA PHE A 304 21.72 21.44 -2.66
C PHE A 304 22.48 21.81 -3.94
N GLU A 305 22.69 20.84 -4.82
CA GLU A 305 23.60 21.00 -5.96
C GLU A 305 22.99 21.80 -7.13
N PRO A 306 23.83 22.39 -8.02
CA PRO A 306 23.34 23.15 -9.17
C PRO A 306 22.58 22.28 -10.18
N GLY A 307 21.40 22.75 -10.60
CA GLY A 307 20.59 22.10 -11.65
C GLY A 307 19.64 21.02 -11.16
N ASP A 308 19.81 20.55 -9.93
CA ASP A 308 18.89 19.59 -9.31
C ASP A 308 17.47 20.16 -9.17
N SER A 309 16.46 19.30 -9.43
CA SER A 309 15.07 19.63 -9.10
C SER A 309 14.77 19.56 -7.59
N VAL A 310 15.78 19.20 -6.80
CA VAL A 310 15.75 18.96 -5.36
C VAL A 310 15.39 20.22 -4.59
N VAL A 311 14.36 20.11 -3.75
CA VAL A 311 14.02 21.12 -2.74
C VAL A 311 14.10 20.60 -1.31
N ARG A 312 14.45 19.31 -1.15
CA ARG A 312 14.49 18.66 0.16
C ARG A 312 15.45 17.47 0.24
N HIS A 313 15.93 17.18 1.45
CA HIS A 313 16.59 15.92 1.80
C HIS A 313 15.78 15.23 2.90
N ARG A 314 15.71 13.89 2.93
CA ARG A 314 14.93 13.11 3.91
C ARG A 314 15.85 12.15 4.67
N VAL A 315 16.25 12.52 5.87
CA VAL A 315 17.03 11.65 6.76
C VAL A 315 16.07 10.81 7.59
N LEU A 316 16.17 9.49 7.50
CA LEU A 316 15.31 8.55 8.22
C LEU A 316 15.91 8.27 9.59
N LEU A 317 15.14 8.51 10.64
CA LEU A 317 15.48 8.16 12.01
C LEU A 317 14.89 6.77 12.31
N PRO A 318 15.71 5.74 12.60
CA PRO A 318 15.19 4.44 13.00
C PRO A 318 14.48 4.56 14.36
N PRO A 319 13.58 3.62 14.70
CA PRO A 319 12.94 3.58 16.01
C PRO A 319 13.98 3.60 17.13
N ALA A 320 13.76 4.43 18.14
CA ALA A 320 14.60 4.50 19.33
C ALA A 320 13.78 5.03 20.51
N GLU A 321 14.21 4.67 21.71
CA GLU A 321 13.65 5.17 22.97
C GLU A 321 14.21 6.54 23.35
N GLY A 322 13.49 7.24 24.24
CA GLY A 322 13.94 8.50 24.82
C GLY A 322 13.83 9.71 23.89
N ALA A 323 14.47 10.81 24.30
CA ALA A 323 14.42 12.07 23.57
C ALA A 323 15.51 12.14 22.49
N ALA A 324 15.20 12.71 21.33
CA ALA A 324 16.19 13.13 20.35
C ALA A 324 16.09 14.64 20.13
N THR A 325 17.21 15.35 20.24
CA THR A 325 17.33 16.76 19.83
C THR A 325 17.87 16.80 18.40
N ILE A 326 17.11 17.43 17.52
CA ILE A 326 17.32 17.50 16.08
C ILE A 326 17.60 18.97 15.74
N THR A 327 18.81 19.28 15.27
CA THR A 327 19.24 20.64 14.93
C THR A 327 19.72 20.68 13.49
N VAL A 328 19.22 21.61 12.69
CA VAL A 328 19.78 21.92 11.38
C VAL A 328 20.28 23.36 11.33
N GLU A 329 21.54 23.52 10.93
CA GLU A 329 22.19 24.81 10.74
C GLU A 329 22.70 24.95 9.31
N ARG A 330 22.89 26.18 8.84
CA ARG A 330 23.52 26.45 7.55
C ARG A 330 25.02 26.54 7.70
N THR A 331 25.76 25.68 7.00
CA THR A 331 27.22 25.66 6.97
C THR A 331 27.83 26.49 5.85
N ASP A 332 27.06 26.89 4.82
CA ASP A 332 27.57 27.74 3.76
C ASP A 332 27.88 29.19 4.21
N ALA A 333 28.95 29.74 3.62
CA ALA A 333 29.37 31.14 3.79
C ALA A 333 28.63 32.11 2.84
N LEU A 334 27.65 31.64 2.04
CA LEU A 334 27.03 32.45 0.99
C LEU A 334 26.24 33.61 1.62
N ARG A 335 26.32 34.81 1.04
CA ARG A 335 25.58 36.00 1.51
C ARG A 335 24.08 35.97 1.14
N THR A 336 23.48 34.78 1.19
CA THR A 336 22.11 34.49 0.76
C THR A 336 21.09 34.69 1.89
N LYS A 337 19.85 35.01 1.49
CA LYS A 337 18.69 35.07 2.40
C LYS A 337 18.09 33.69 2.72
N TRP A 338 18.62 32.61 2.12
CA TRP A 338 18.17 31.23 2.35
C TRP A 338 18.40 30.79 3.79
N ARG A 339 17.44 30.06 4.36
CA ARG A 339 17.51 29.45 5.68
C ARG A 339 16.95 28.02 5.61
N PRO A 340 17.59 27.03 6.26
CA PRO A 340 17.03 25.70 6.35
C PRO A 340 15.71 25.76 7.13
N LYS A 341 14.69 25.08 6.59
CA LYS A 341 13.45 24.76 7.28
C LYS A 341 13.49 23.28 7.62
N LEU A 342 13.54 22.99 8.91
CA LEU A 342 13.36 21.65 9.45
C LEU A 342 11.86 21.29 9.41
N GLU A 343 11.54 20.08 8.98
CA GLU A 343 10.26 19.43 9.22
C GLU A 343 10.50 18.07 9.88
N LEU A 344 9.61 17.69 10.79
CA LEU A 344 9.54 16.34 11.34
C LEU A 344 8.29 15.66 10.80
N ARG A 345 8.48 14.45 10.28
CA ARG A 345 7.43 13.53 9.86
C ARG A 345 7.60 12.22 10.61
N ASP A 346 6.54 11.43 10.66
CA ASP A 346 6.63 10.02 11.06
C ASP A 346 7.19 9.15 9.93
N ALA A 347 7.47 7.87 10.20
CA ALA A 347 7.81 6.86 9.20
C ALA A 347 6.84 6.88 8.01
N TRP A 348 5.56 7.07 8.35
CA TRP A 348 4.41 7.10 7.48
C TRP A 348 4.37 8.30 6.52
N GLY A 349 5.06 9.39 6.82
CA GLY A 349 5.18 10.59 5.97
C GLY A 349 4.19 11.73 6.30
N THR A 350 3.36 11.56 7.34
CA THR A 350 2.51 12.63 7.88
C THR A 350 3.39 13.68 8.59
N THR A 351 3.09 14.96 8.40
CA THR A 351 3.94 16.04 8.95
C THR A 351 3.53 16.40 10.37
N LEU A 352 4.30 15.88 11.33
CA LEU A 352 4.12 16.12 12.77
C LEU A 352 4.47 17.56 13.15
N TRP A 353 5.50 18.13 12.52
CA TRP A 353 5.93 19.52 12.75
C TRP A 353 6.57 20.11 11.49
N SER A 354 6.19 21.33 11.12
CA SER A 354 6.60 22.00 9.86
C SER A 354 7.27 23.35 10.14
N GLY A 355 8.40 23.32 10.86
CA GLY A 355 9.26 24.47 11.14
C GLY A 355 8.73 25.48 12.17
N SER A 356 7.41 25.71 12.24
CA SER A 356 6.82 26.62 13.24
C SER A 356 5.38 26.28 13.64
N LYS A 357 4.91 25.08 13.31
CA LYS A 357 3.58 24.56 13.64
C LYS A 357 3.64 23.04 13.80
N ALA A 358 2.91 22.53 14.78
CA ALA A 358 2.52 21.13 14.99
C ALA A 358 1.10 21.13 15.57
N ASP A 359 0.35 20.03 15.48
CA ASP A 359 -0.93 19.93 16.15
C ASP A 359 -0.74 19.72 17.67
N ARG A 360 -1.72 20.13 18.49
CA ARG A 360 -1.74 19.84 19.93
C ARG A 360 -1.88 18.34 20.24
N ALA A 361 -2.38 17.54 19.30
CA ALA A 361 -2.34 16.09 19.35
C ALA A 361 -0.89 15.60 19.18
N ASP A 362 -0.21 15.97 18.09
CA ASP A 362 1.14 15.50 17.78
C ASP A 362 2.19 15.98 18.79
N VAL A 363 2.07 17.22 19.28
CA VAL A 363 2.93 17.74 20.37
C VAL A 363 2.87 16.86 21.62
N ARG A 364 1.70 16.32 21.96
CA ARG A 364 1.53 15.39 23.08
C ARG A 364 1.95 13.96 22.72
N ARG A 365 1.57 13.46 21.55
CA ARG A 365 1.87 12.08 21.09
C ARG A 365 3.37 11.84 20.88
N PHE A 366 4.13 12.84 20.45
CA PHE A 366 5.56 12.73 20.14
C PHE A 366 6.45 13.57 21.06
N GLY A 367 5.91 14.11 22.16
CA GLY A 367 6.66 14.86 23.17
C GLY A 367 7.41 16.08 22.62
N LEU A 368 6.86 16.76 21.61
CA LEU A 368 7.56 17.82 20.85
C LEU A 368 7.83 19.06 21.72
N LYS A 369 9.10 19.45 21.86
CA LYS A 369 9.57 20.54 22.72
C LYS A 369 10.60 21.43 21.99
N GLY A 370 10.74 22.67 22.46
CA GLY A 370 11.89 23.53 22.13
C GLY A 370 12.02 24.00 20.67
N GLY A 371 10.93 24.01 19.89
CA GLY A 371 10.96 24.24 18.44
C GLY A 371 11.46 25.63 17.98
N GLU A 372 12.77 25.79 17.78
CA GLU A 372 13.35 26.93 17.05
C GLU A 372 13.15 26.76 15.54
N SER A 373 12.55 27.76 14.89
CA SER A 373 12.12 27.62 13.49
C SER A 373 13.21 27.76 12.42
N GLY A 374 14.39 28.31 12.73
CA GLY A 374 15.37 28.76 11.73
C GLY A 374 14.91 29.95 10.85
N ARG A 375 13.65 30.40 10.97
CA ARG A 375 13.10 31.50 10.15
C ARG A 375 13.65 32.88 10.56
N ARG A 376 14.08 33.03 11.82
CA ARG A 376 14.68 34.26 12.39
C ARG A 376 16.05 34.06 13.05
N ARG A 377 16.39 32.82 13.45
CA ARG A 377 17.66 32.44 14.12
C ARG A 377 18.43 31.46 13.23
N LYS A 378 19.71 31.19 13.53
CA LYS A 378 20.61 30.44 12.65
C LYS A 378 20.44 28.91 12.68
N PRO A 379 20.24 28.25 13.84
CA PRO A 379 19.71 26.90 13.85
C PRO A 379 18.17 26.93 13.67
N ALA A 380 17.63 25.89 13.03
CA ALA A 380 16.32 25.36 13.39
C ALA A 380 16.54 24.14 14.30
N ALA A 381 15.82 24.05 15.40
CA ALA A 381 15.98 22.98 16.38
C ALA A 381 14.62 22.46 16.85
N LEU A 382 14.56 21.17 17.16
CA LEU A 382 13.37 20.49 17.69
C LEU A 382 13.81 19.34 18.59
N THR A 383 13.29 19.27 19.81
CA THR A 383 13.38 18.05 20.61
C THR A 383 12.10 17.25 20.41
N VAL A 384 12.25 15.97 20.05
CA VAL A 384 11.17 14.97 19.99
C VAL A 384 11.41 13.94 21.09
N ALA A 385 10.34 13.43 21.71
CA ALA A 385 10.40 12.41 22.74
C ALA A 385 9.15 11.53 22.64
N PRO A 386 9.13 10.55 21.70
CA PRO A 386 7.99 9.66 21.57
C PRO A 386 7.93 8.73 22.79
N PRO A 387 6.72 8.34 23.26
CA PRO A 387 6.56 7.44 24.40
C PRO A 387 6.93 5.98 24.07
N GLU A 388 7.01 5.65 22.78
CA GLU A 388 7.30 4.31 22.25
C GLU A 388 8.33 4.42 21.11
N PRO A 389 9.16 3.39 20.87
CA PRO A 389 10.13 3.39 19.76
C PRO A 389 9.45 3.64 18.41
N THR A 390 9.60 4.86 17.88
CA THR A 390 8.91 5.29 16.66
C THR A 390 9.90 5.72 15.59
N ALA A 391 9.80 5.15 14.39
CA ALA A 391 10.54 5.62 13.23
C ALA A 391 10.01 7.00 12.78
N LEU A 392 10.93 7.91 12.46
CA LEU A 392 10.62 9.30 12.07
C LEU A 392 11.40 9.64 10.80
N ALA A 393 10.98 10.70 10.10
CA ALA A 393 11.71 11.25 8.96
C ALA A 393 11.92 12.75 9.16
N VAL A 394 13.19 13.14 9.25
CA VAL A 394 13.61 14.54 9.24
C VAL A 394 13.69 15.00 7.79
N VAL A 395 12.96 16.05 7.45
CA VAL A 395 13.00 16.64 6.11
C VAL A 395 13.58 18.05 6.20
N VAL A 396 14.75 18.26 5.59
CA VAL A 396 15.39 19.58 5.51
C VAL A 396 14.99 20.22 4.18
N THR A 397 14.45 21.43 4.24
CA THR A 397 13.85 22.17 3.10
C THR A 397 14.23 23.66 3.14
N ALA A 398 13.70 24.49 2.24
CA ALA A 398 13.86 25.95 2.25
C ALA A 398 12.72 26.68 2.97
N TRP A 399 13.02 27.81 3.64
CA TRP A 399 11.98 28.76 4.07
C TRP A 399 11.53 29.69 2.93
N GLY A 400 10.23 29.61 2.57
CA GLY A 400 9.56 30.55 1.68
C GLY A 400 9.21 29.95 0.31
N LYS A 401 8.98 30.80 -0.70
CA LYS A 401 8.81 30.39 -2.11
C LYS A 401 10.14 30.30 -2.87
N GLY A 402 11.26 30.67 -2.23
CA GLY A 402 12.59 30.60 -2.82
C GLY A 402 13.18 29.21 -2.69
N TRP A 403 13.82 28.75 -3.76
CA TRP A 403 14.61 27.51 -3.76
C TRP A 403 15.89 27.70 -2.92
N PRO A 404 16.52 26.61 -2.45
CA PRO A 404 17.93 26.66 -2.06
C PRO A 404 18.76 27.22 -3.22
N PRO A 405 19.65 28.20 -3.00
CA PRO A 405 20.59 28.61 -4.02
C PRO A 405 21.57 27.46 -4.30
N PRO A 406 22.05 27.27 -5.54
CA PRO A 406 23.05 26.26 -5.86
C PRO A 406 24.27 26.32 -4.93
N GLY A 407 24.69 25.17 -4.41
CA GLY A 407 25.79 25.08 -3.45
C GLY A 407 25.43 25.54 -2.03
N ALA A 408 24.13 25.73 -1.70
CA ALA A 408 23.70 25.91 -0.31
C ALA A 408 24.03 24.64 0.49
N ARG A 409 24.63 24.82 1.67
CA ARG A 409 25.08 23.71 2.53
C ARG A 409 24.52 23.83 3.93
N TYR A 410 24.15 22.68 4.48
CA TYR A 410 23.63 22.57 5.83
C TYR A 410 24.26 21.39 6.57
N ARG A 411 24.24 21.47 7.90
CA ARG A 411 24.53 20.35 8.80
C ARG A 411 23.28 20.02 9.60
N LEU A 412 22.84 18.77 9.52
CA LEU A 412 21.83 18.20 10.39
C LEU A 412 22.57 17.41 11.48
N THR A 413 22.48 17.89 12.71
CA THR A 413 22.93 17.17 13.90
C THR A 413 21.72 16.54 14.57
N VAL A 414 21.81 15.28 14.96
CA VAL A 414 20.84 14.66 15.89
C VAL A 414 21.58 14.06 17.07
N THR A 415 21.11 14.41 18.26
CA THR A 415 21.67 13.96 19.53
C THR A 415 20.63 13.16 20.29
N ARG A 416 20.92 11.89 20.55
CA ARG A 416 20.19 11.01 21.46
C ARG A 416 21.03 10.85 22.74
N PRO A 417 20.48 11.01 23.95
CA PRO A 417 21.21 10.69 25.16
C PRO A 417 21.50 9.18 25.15
N CYS A 418 22.70 8.80 25.59
CA CYS A 418 22.91 7.42 26.02
C CYS A 418 22.29 7.21 27.39
N ALA A 419 21.90 5.98 27.70
CA ALA A 419 21.68 5.58 29.09
C ALA A 419 22.97 5.84 29.88
N ALA A 420 22.84 6.20 31.17
CA ALA A 420 23.97 6.11 32.08
C ALA A 420 24.37 4.62 32.22
N PRO A 421 25.67 4.29 32.28
CA PRO A 421 26.15 2.92 32.48
C PRO A 421 25.85 2.40 33.88
#